data_AF-A0AAJ0QT06-F1
#
_entry.id   AF-A0AAJ0QT06-F1
#
_cell.length_a   1.000
_cell.length_b   1.000
_cell.length_c   1.000
_cell.angle_alpha   90.00
_cell.angle_beta   90.00
_cell.angle_gamma   90.00
#
_symmetry.space_group_name_H-M   'P 1'
#
loop_
_entity.id
_entity.type
_entity.pdbx_description
1 polymer ?
#
loop_
_entity_poly.entity_id
_entity_poly.type
_entity_poly.pdbx_seq_one_letter_code
_entity_poly.pdbx_strand_id
1 'polypeptide(L)'
;MSRQIVVVDTETGGLGPNAPVLEIAAVNIETGEEFRVVPFLTAAQLSSCEPEALAINRFYERRVFADMLENGEGNKNAFDWLRNMLDGNVFAGSNPAFGAPTDSCTCCWLLGLRWAHSRMYLRYRLGL
;
A
#
# COMPACT_ATOMS: atom_id res chain seq x y z
N MET A 1 6.27 4.07 25.17
CA MET A 1 5.70 5.16 24.35
C MET A 1 4.28 4.78 23.97
N SER A 2 3.40 5.76 23.74
CA SER A 2 2.09 5.52 23.14
C SER A 2 2.25 5.05 21.69
N ARG A 3 1.38 4.15 21.24
CA ARG A 3 1.35 3.73 19.82
C ARG A 3 0.96 4.94 18.96
N GLN A 4 1.66 5.12 17.85
CA GLN A 4 1.39 6.17 16.86
C GLN A 4 0.46 5.67 15.77
N ILE A 5 -0.20 6.55 15.04
CA ILE A 5 -1.05 6.21 13.89
C ILE A 5 -0.27 6.49 12.60
N VAL A 6 -0.09 5.44 11.80
CA VAL A 6 0.49 5.51 10.47
C VAL A 6 -0.60 5.26 9.46
N VAL A 7 -0.94 6.29 8.67
CA VAL A 7 -1.88 6.19 7.57
C VAL A 7 -1.15 5.69 6.35
N VAL A 8 -1.61 4.60 5.74
CA VAL A 8 -1.04 4.01 4.52
C VAL A 8 -2.12 3.96 3.46
N ASP A 9 -1.72 4.33 2.25
CA ASP A 9 -2.49 4.20 1.02
C ASP A 9 -1.71 3.34 0.02
N THR A 10 -2.42 2.53 -0.76
CA THR A 10 -1.79 1.60 -1.70
C THR A 10 -2.60 1.49 -2.97
N GLU A 11 -1.95 1.80 -4.08
CA GLU A 11 -2.53 1.66 -5.40
C GLU A 11 -2.10 0.33 -6.00
N THR A 12 -3.08 -0.45 -6.49
CA THR A 12 -2.84 -1.76 -7.09
C THR A 12 -3.34 -1.84 -8.51
N GLY A 13 -2.73 -2.73 -9.29
CA GLY A 13 -3.13 -3.05 -10.66
C GLY A 13 -4.36 -3.93 -10.76
N GLY A 14 -5.21 -4.00 -9.73
CA GLY A 14 -6.40 -4.85 -9.67
C GLY A 14 -6.87 -5.07 -8.25
N LEU A 15 -7.98 -5.80 -8.08
CA LEU A 15 -8.64 -6.01 -6.78
C LEU A 15 -8.37 -7.41 -6.18
N GLY A 16 -7.73 -8.29 -6.96
CA GLY A 16 -7.40 -9.65 -6.53
C GLY A 16 -6.21 -9.72 -5.55
N PRO A 17 -6.06 -10.84 -4.81
CA PRO A 17 -4.98 -11.01 -3.83
C PRO A 17 -3.57 -11.04 -4.44
N ASN A 18 -3.48 -11.28 -5.75
CA ASN A 18 -2.22 -11.30 -6.50
C ASN A 18 -2.03 -10.05 -7.37
N ALA A 19 -2.86 -9.02 -7.17
CA ALA A 19 -2.74 -7.77 -7.93
C ALA A 19 -1.37 -7.12 -7.67
N PRO A 20 -0.62 -6.73 -8.71
CA PRO A 20 0.63 -6.00 -8.54
C PRO A 20 0.41 -4.68 -7.80
N VAL A 21 1.38 -4.28 -7.00
CA VAL A 21 1.38 -2.96 -6.34
C VAL A 21 2.01 -1.95 -7.25
N LEU A 22 1.30 -0.86 -7.51
CA LEU A 22 1.76 0.22 -8.36
C LEU A 22 2.46 1.31 -7.54
N GLU A 23 1.92 1.66 -6.38
CA GLU A 23 2.42 2.75 -5.54
C GLU A 23 1.98 2.53 -4.09
N ILE A 24 2.85 2.92 -3.14
CA ILE A 24 2.51 2.98 -1.71
C ILE A 24 2.90 4.35 -1.19
N ALA A 25 2.02 4.94 -0.37
CA ALA A 25 2.31 6.12 0.42
C ALA A 25 1.97 5.84 1.90
N ALA A 26 2.78 6.34 2.82
CA ALA A 26 2.54 6.25 4.25
C ALA A 26 2.93 7.54 4.98
N VAL A 27 2.19 7.90 6.02
CA VAL A 27 2.44 9.06 6.87
C VAL A 27 2.20 8.70 8.33
N ASN A 28 3.17 8.96 9.20
CA ASN A 28 3.00 8.91 10.64
C ASN A 28 2.42 10.25 11.09
N ILE A 29 1.18 10.27 11.58
CA ILE A 29 0.47 11.53 11.83
C ILE A 29 1.02 12.28 13.03
N GLU A 30 1.65 11.60 13.99
CA GLU A 30 2.25 12.26 15.15
C GLU A 30 3.64 12.83 14.85
N THR A 31 4.47 12.13 14.07
CA THR A 31 5.85 12.58 13.77
C THR A 31 5.95 13.42 12.50
N GLY A 32 4.98 13.31 11.59
CA GLY A 32 5.06 13.89 10.24
C GLY A 32 6.04 13.16 9.32
N GLU A 33 6.55 11.99 9.72
CA GLU A 33 7.40 11.17 8.85
C GLU A 33 6.57 10.62 7.68
N GLU A 34 7.06 10.85 6.46
CA GLU A 34 6.42 10.44 5.21
C GLU A 34 7.24 9.40 4.47
N PHE A 35 6.55 8.54 3.73
CA PHE A 35 7.14 7.53 2.88
C PHE A 35 6.32 7.38 1.61
N ARG A 36 7.01 7.35 0.47
CA ARG A 36 6.40 7.04 -0.82
C ARG A 36 7.35 6.13 -1.59
N VAL A 37 6.79 5.08 -2.18
CA VAL A 37 7.55 4.18 -3.06
C VAL A 37 6.69 3.71 -4.22
N VAL A 38 7.30 3.65 -5.40
CA VAL A 38 6.77 2.95 -6.57
C VAL A 38 7.62 1.68 -6.74
N PRO A 39 7.10 0.48 -6.39
CA PRO A 39 7.89 -0.74 -6.46
C PRO A 39 8.34 -1.04 -7.89
N PHE A 40 9.49 -1.69 -8.03
CA PHE A 40 9.89 -2.35 -9.26
C PHE A 40 8.85 -3.40 -9.66
N LEU A 41 8.34 -3.30 -10.89
CA LEU A 41 7.46 -4.29 -11.51
C LEU A 41 8.15 -4.90 -12.73
N THR A 42 8.08 -6.23 -12.83
CA THR A 42 8.47 -6.92 -14.06
C THR A 42 7.45 -6.64 -15.17
N ALA A 43 7.87 -6.79 -16.43
CA ALA A 43 6.97 -6.66 -17.58
C ALA A 43 5.75 -7.60 -17.49
N ALA A 44 5.95 -8.81 -16.96
CA ALA A 44 4.87 -9.78 -16.75
C ALA A 44 3.85 -9.28 -15.71
N GLN A 45 4.31 -8.72 -14.58
CA GLN A 45 3.42 -8.13 -13.57
C GLN A 45 2.67 -6.91 -14.13
N LEU A 46 3.35 -6.04 -14.86
CA LEU A 46 2.68 -4.88 -15.47
C LEU A 46 1.61 -5.34 -16.48
N SER A 47 1.89 -6.37 -17.28
CA SER A 47 0.92 -6.94 -18.23
C SER A 47 -0.27 -7.66 -17.57
N SER A 48 -0.14 -8.10 -16.31
CA SER A 48 -1.24 -8.74 -15.58
C SER A 48 -2.16 -7.75 -14.88
N CYS A 49 -1.87 -6.44 -14.94
CA CYS A 49 -2.72 -5.43 -14.35
C CYS A 49 -4.04 -5.29 -15.13
N GLU A 50 -5.13 -5.11 -14.41
CA GLU A 50 -6.44 -4.81 -14.97
C GLU A 50 -6.42 -3.41 -15.63
N PRO A 51 -6.85 -3.26 -16.89
CA PRO A 51 -6.80 -1.97 -17.59
C PRO A 51 -7.56 -0.86 -16.86
N GLU A 52 -8.69 -1.18 -16.23
CA GLU A 52 -9.50 -0.23 -15.48
C GLU A 52 -8.77 0.25 -14.21
N ALA A 53 -8.04 -0.63 -13.52
CA ALA A 53 -7.20 -0.25 -12.39
C ALA A 53 -6.08 0.70 -12.82
N LEU A 54 -5.41 0.45 -13.94
CA LEU A 54 -4.38 1.36 -14.46
C LEU A 54 -4.96 2.73 -14.83
N ALA A 55 -6.17 2.78 -15.38
CA ALA A 55 -6.86 4.01 -15.74
C ALA A 55 -7.29 4.82 -14.51
N ILE A 56 -7.90 4.18 -13.51
CA ILE A 56 -8.33 4.82 -12.25
C ILE A 56 -7.12 5.41 -11.52
N ASN A 57 -6.03 4.65 -11.42
CA ASN A 57 -4.78 5.09 -10.82
C ASN A 57 -4.05 6.15 -11.64
N ARG A 58 -4.47 6.36 -12.90
CA ARG A 58 -3.82 7.24 -13.88
C ARG A 58 -2.33 6.91 -14.04
N PHE A 59 -2.00 5.61 -14.04
CA PHE A 59 -0.62 5.12 -13.92
C PHE A 59 0.29 5.68 -15.02
N TYR A 60 -0.20 5.74 -16.26
CA TYR A 60 0.55 6.28 -17.38
C TYR A 60 0.46 7.81 -17.47
N GLU A 61 -0.69 8.39 -17.17
CA GLU A 61 -0.95 9.83 -17.25
C GLU A 61 -0.16 10.61 -16.19
N ARG A 62 -0.01 10.04 -14.99
CA ARG A 62 0.84 10.57 -13.90
C ARG A 62 2.31 10.16 -14.04
N ARG A 63 2.63 9.32 -15.03
CA ARG A 63 3.96 8.72 -15.24
C ARG A 63 4.51 8.02 -14.00
N VAL A 64 3.66 7.32 -13.24
CA VAL A 64 4.05 6.62 -12.00
C VAL A 64 5.24 5.67 -12.26
N PHE A 65 5.26 5.02 -13.43
CA PHE A 65 6.35 4.16 -13.87
C PHE A 65 7.75 4.81 -13.87
N ALA A 66 7.83 6.14 -13.96
CA ALA A 66 9.10 6.86 -13.97
C ALA A 66 9.80 6.86 -12.60
N ASP A 67 9.05 6.66 -11.52
CA ASP A 67 9.55 6.61 -10.14
C ASP A 67 9.80 5.17 -9.67
N MET A 68 9.60 4.16 -10.52
CA MET A 68 9.80 2.75 -10.15
C MET A 68 11.22 2.52 -9.64
N LEU A 69 11.34 1.75 -8.56
CA LEU A 69 12.62 1.22 -8.13
C LEU A 69 13.28 0.38 -9.24
N GLU A 70 14.60 0.32 -9.22
CA GLU A 70 15.37 -0.29 -10.32
C GLU A 70 15.20 -1.81 -10.40
N ASN A 71 14.99 -2.48 -9.26
CA ASN A 71 14.98 -3.94 -9.17
C ASN A 71 14.27 -4.44 -7.90
N GLY A 72 14.12 -5.76 -7.81
CA GLY A 72 13.46 -6.42 -6.69
C GLY A 72 14.18 -6.30 -5.33
N GLU A 73 15.48 -6.04 -5.30
CA GLU A 73 16.20 -5.77 -4.04
C GLU A 73 15.79 -4.42 -3.46
N GLY A 74 15.60 -3.41 -4.33
CA GLY A 74 15.00 -2.14 -3.94
C GLY A 74 13.64 -2.33 -3.26
N ASN A 75 12.77 -3.18 -3.82
CA ASN A 75 11.46 -3.47 -3.22
C ASN A 75 11.59 -3.99 -1.80
N LYS A 76 12.50 -4.94 -1.57
CA LYS A 76 12.73 -5.51 -0.25
C LYS A 76 13.12 -4.43 0.76
N ASN A 77 14.07 -3.57 0.41
CA ASN A 77 14.54 -2.50 1.29
C ASN A 77 13.42 -1.50 1.63
N ALA A 78 12.61 -1.12 0.64
CA ALA A 78 11.47 -0.23 0.84
C ALA A 78 10.40 -0.85 1.74
N PHE A 79 10.11 -2.14 1.56
CA PHE A 79 9.14 -2.86 2.38
C PHE A 79 9.64 -3.11 3.81
N ASP A 80 10.93 -3.36 4.00
CA ASP A 80 11.53 -3.43 5.33
C ASP A 80 11.48 -2.06 6.03
N TRP A 81 11.68 -0.96 5.31
CA TRP A 81 11.52 0.40 5.84
C TRP A 81 10.06 0.66 6.29
N LEU A 82 9.08 0.37 5.44
CA LEU A 82 7.66 0.53 5.78
C LEU A 82 7.27 -0.35 6.97
N ARG A 83 7.78 -1.59 7.03
CA ARG A 83 7.58 -2.48 8.17
C ARG A 83 8.11 -1.86 9.47
N ASN A 84 9.27 -1.24 9.44
CA ASN A 84 9.85 -0.58 10.62
C ASN A 84 9.02 0.64 11.06
N MET A 85 8.51 1.43 10.11
CA MET A 85 7.61 2.56 10.42
C MET A 85 6.31 2.09 11.10
N LEU A 86 5.80 0.94 10.67
CA LEU A 86 4.58 0.34 11.22
C LEU A 86 4.80 -0.41 12.54
N ASP A 87 6.02 -0.86 12.83
CA ASP A 87 6.29 -1.73 14.00
C ASP A 87 5.92 -1.05 15.32
N GLY A 88 5.14 -1.74 16.14
CA GLY A 88 4.58 -1.19 17.38
C GLY A 88 3.45 -0.16 17.21
N ASN A 89 3.23 0.38 16.01
CA ASN A 89 2.26 1.44 15.69
C ASN A 89 0.90 0.91 15.21
N VAL A 90 -0.06 1.81 15.06
CA VAL A 90 -1.43 1.56 14.56
C VAL A 90 -1.47 1.89 13.07
N PHE A 91 -1.84 0.90 12.26
CA PHE A 91 -2.11 1.10 10.84
C PHE A 91 -3.50 1.71 10.63
N ALA A 92 -3.59 2.75 9.81
CA ALA A 92 -4.82 3.35 9.32
C ALA A 92 -4.78 3.45 7.79
N GLY A 93 -5.95 3.44 7.14
CA GLY A 93 -6.03 3.55 5.69
C GLY A 93 -7.45 3.44 5.17
N SER A 94 -7.64 3.79 3.89
CA SER A 94 -8.89 3.57 3.18
C SER A 94 -8.99 2.11 2.75
N ASN A 95 -10.08 1.44 3.13
CA ASN A 95 -10.41 0.09 2.70
C ASN A 95 -9.33 -1.02 2.91
N PRO A 96 -8.72 -1.15 4.11
CA PRO A 96 -7.73 -2.19 4.40
C PRO A 96 -8.33 -3.60 4.51
N ALA A 97 -9.47 -3.87 3.91
CA ALA A 97 -10.17 -5.16 3.98
C ALA A 97 -10.73 -5.60 2.63
N PHE A 98 -10.37 -4.94 1.52
CA PHE A 98 -10.89 -5.34 0.22
C PHE A 98 -10.27 -6.68 -0.21
N GLY A 99 -11.09 -7.74 -0.14
CA GLY A 99 -10.86 -9.01 -0.84
C GLY A 99 -10.19 -10.15 -0.07
N ALA A 100 -10.07 -10.12 1.26
CA ALA A 100 -9.59 -11.26 2.04
C ALA A 100 -10.57 -11.62 3.17
N PRO A 101 -10.70 -12.90 3.56
CA PRO A 101 -11.56 -13.31 4.66
C PRO A 101 -11.10 -12.61 5.93
N THR A 102 -11.86 -11.59 6.32
CA THR A 102 -11.93 -10.88 7.61
C THR A 102 -10.65 -10.30 8.24
N ASP A 103 -9.42 -10.67 7.85
CA ASP A 103 -8.26 -10.36 8.70
C ASP A 103 -6.98 -9.76 8.08
N SER A 104 -6.96 -9.38 6.80
CA SER A 104 -5.73 -8.84 6.20
C SER A 104 -6.01 -7.75 5.17
N CYS A 105 -5.29 -6.62 5.28
CA CYS A 105 -5.23 -5.63 4.22
C CYS A 105 -4.24 -6.07 3.14
N THR A 106 -4.38 -5.55 1.93
CA THR A 106 -3.45 -5.79 0.81
C THR A 106 -2.00 -5.56 1.23
N CYS A 107 -1.74 -4.53 2.06
CA CYS A 107 -0.43 -4.26 2.65
C CYS A 107 0.07 -5.38 3.60
N CYS A 108 -0.82 -6.04 4.38
CA CYS A 108 -0.47 -7.17 5.24
C CYS A 108 -0.01 -8.40 4.43
N TRP A 109 -0.66 -8.66 3.29
CA TRP A 109 -0.24 -9.74 2.37
C TRP A 109 1.13 -9.44 1.75
N LEU A 110 1.34 -8.21 1.29
CA LEU A 110 2.58 -7.78 0.63
C LEU A 110 3.79 -7.79 1.56
N LEU A 111 3.59 -7.48 2.85
CA LEU A 111 4.68 -7.42 3.83
C LEU A 111 4.96 -8.76 4.51
N GLY A 112 4.11 -9.79 4.32
CA GLY A 112 4.25 -11.10 4.96
C GLY A 112 4.01 -11.09 6.47
N LEU A 113 3.26 -10.11 6.99
CA LEU A 113 3.13 -9.84 8.41
C LEU A 113 1.74 -10.20 8.95
N ARG A 114 1.69 -11.00 10.03
CA ARG A 114 0.49 -11.17 10.85
C ARG A 114 0.38 -9.99 11.81
N TRP A 115 -0.61 -9.11 11.64
CA TRP A 115 -0.77 -7.91 12.47
C TRP A 115 -1.87 -8.04 13.54
N ALA A 116 -1.65 -7.38 14.67
CA ALA A 116 -2.53 -7.40 15.83
C ALA A 116 -3.72 -6.41 15.70
N HIS A 117 -4.93 -6.96 15.54
CA HIS A 117 -6.30 -6.55 15.95
C HIS A 117 -6.77 -5.06 16.02
N SER A 118 -5.94 -4.03 15.97
CA SER A 118 -6.38 -2.62 16.09
C SER A 118 -6.39 -1.93 14.73
N ARG A 119 -7.46 -2.14 13.95
CA ARG A 119 -7.67 -1.45 12.66
C ARG A 119 -8.54 -0.22 12.90
N MET A 120 -8.07 0.95 12.46
CA MET A 120 -8.92 2.13 12.38
C MET A 120 -9.44 2.26 10.95
N TYR A 121 -10.76 2.11 10.78
CA TYR A 121 -11.43 2.34 9.50
C TYR A 121 -11.94 3.78 9.45
N LEU A 122 -11.37 4.61 8.59
CA LEU A 122 -12.04 5.84 8.18
C LEU A 122 -13.07 5.50 7.09
N ARG A 123 -14.32 5.27 7.50
CA ARG A 123 -15.46 5.30 6.57
C ARG A 123 -15.71 6.76 6.20
N TYR A 124 -15.39 7.14 4.96
CA TYR A 124 -15.94 8.36 4.37
C TYR A 124 -17.46 8.19 4.27
N ARG A 125 -18.20 8.86 5.17
CA ARG A 125 -19.62 9.12 4.99
C ARG A 125 -19.70 10.23 3.94
N LEU A 126 -19.88 9.85 2.67
CA LEU A 126 -20.31 10.80 1.65
C LEU A 126 -21.73 11.25 2.04
N GLY A 127 -21.80 12.38 2.73
CA GLY A 127 -23.02 13.17 2.81
C GLY A 127 -22.97 14.15 1.67
N LEU A 128 -23.54 13.77 0.52
CA LEU A 128 -24.23 14.61 -0.46
C LEU A 128 -25.05 13.67 -1.36
#